data_AF-A0A7C5PQD0-F1
#
_entry.id   AF-A0A7C5PQD0-F1
#
_cell.length_a   1.000
_cell.length_b   1.000
_cell.length_c   1.000
_cell.angle_alpha   90.00
_cell.angle_beta   90.00
_cell.angle_gamma   90.00
#
_symmetry.space_group_name_H-M   'P 1'
#
loop_
_entity.id
_entity.type
_entity.pdbx_description
1 polymer ?
#
loop_
_entity_poly.entity_id
_entity_poly.type
_entity_poly.pdbx_seq_one_letter_code
_entity_poly.pdbx_strand_id
1 'polypeptide(L)'
;GLRQNISFLSKSTLFVYPLLGALVKAFDALPIYLRREDGKWGGPKGDARERNEKTFARCRKLLLDGGKMALFPEGTTHSKPELLPLKTGTARIALGAEAEANWQADVQITPVGLWYEQKTRFRSSVLLVVGQAFSLKDYAASYAADPVQTIDSVTGRIKDSLDRVVLQAENSDLLAAIPLLAAWTAPNGKSISLAEEHQWTVKVLAAFKELRRNNPEKLAAIALRAQHLAATLGRLGISDPWALETPDPRRAKLAPLITFTALSFPFAALGYVMSYLPYRLAGISANAIIGKNKTQVGTFKLVGGILFTLIAWILEARFIAKKIGRKWGALLFAAALPLAYISLLWGEDVIELQRLIAGRWLTRTNRELADLLVAERHALAQEVLDVVEQPQ
;
A
#
# COMPACT_ATOMS: atom_id res chain seq x y z
N GLY A 1 -16.77 -4.44 4.67
CA GLY A 1 -15.91 -5.56 4.23
C GLY A 1 -15.96 -5.64 2.72
N LEU A 2 -14.89 -6.11 2.07
CA LEU A 2 -14.90 -6.40 0.63
C LEU A 2 -16.05 -7.38 0.34
N ARG A 3 -16.95 -7.03 -0.57
CA ARG A 3 -18.15 -7.84 -0.89
C ARG A 3 -17.83 -9.15 -1.64
N GLN A 4 -16.56 -9.41 -1.95
CA GLN A 4 -16.11 -10.54 -2.76
C GLN A 4 -14.77 -11.07 -2.23
N ASN A 5 -14.62 -12.39 -2.19
CA ASN A 5 -13.37 -13.05 -1.84
C ASN A 5 -12.39 -12.96 -3.02
N ILE A 6 -11.16 -12.54 -2.75
CA ILE A 6 -10.07 -12.47 -3.74
C ILE A 6 -8.97 -13.43 -3.27
N SER A 7 -8.62 -14.39 -4.11
CA SER A 7 -7.55 -15.35 -3.83
C SER A 7 -6.22 -14.82 -4.35
N PHE A 8 -5.13 -15.16 -3.67
CA PHE A 8 -3.79 -14.64 -3.98
C PHE A 8 -2.79 -15.78 -4.24
N LEU A 9 -1.79 -15.57 -5.09
CA LEU A 9 -0.61 -16.45 -5.11
C LEU A 9 0.43 -15.94 -4.11
N SER A 10 0.92 -16.83 -3.25
CA SER A 10 1.89 -16.51 -2.20
C SER A 10 3.05 -17.50 -2.18
N LYS A 11 4.24 -17.03 -1.78
CA LYS A 11 5.44 -17.88 -1.68
C LYS A 11 5.20 -19.05 -0.74
N SER A 12 5.59 -20.26 -1.16
CA SER A 12 5.40 -21.47 -0.35
C SER A 12 6.06 -21.42 1.03
N THR A 13 7.17 -20.69 1.15
CA THR A 13 7.92 -20.51 2.40
C THR A 13 7.08 -19.88 3.52
N LEU A 14 6.07 -19.06 3.19
CA LEU A 14 5.18 -18.46 4.19
C LEU A 14 4.26 -19.49 4.87
N PHE A 15 3.94 -20.60 4.19
CA PHE A 15 3.01 -21.62 4.69
C PHE A 15 3.63 -22.55 5.73
N VAL A 16 4.95 -22.48 5.93
CA VAL A 16 5.70 -23.38 6.83
C VAL A 16 5.68 -22.87 8.27
N TYR A 17 5.51 -21.56 8.46
CA TYR A 17 5.32 -20.97 9.78
C TYR A 17 3.86 -21.22 10.23
N PRO A 18 3.60 -21.78 11.42
CA PRO A 18 2.25 -22.15 11.86
C PRO A 18 1.26 -20.97 11.86
N LEU A 19 1.67 -19.82 12.42
CA LEU A 19 0.82 -18.63 12.53
C LEU A 19 0.62 -17.93 11.18
N LEU A 20 1.72 -17.69 10.43
CA LEU A 20 1.63 -17.06 9.11
C LEU A 20 0.92 -17.96 8.10
N GLY A 21 1.15 -19.26 8.15
CA GLY A 21 0.48 -20.24 7.29
C GLY A 21 -1.01 -20.33 7.57
N ALA A 22 -1.45 -20.23 8.83
CA ALA A 22 -2.88 -20.14 9.17
C ALA A 22 -3.51 -18.85 8.62
N LEU A 23 -2.84 -17.70 8.79
CA LEU A 23 -3.30 -16.42 8.26
C LEU A 23 -3.41 -16.43 6.74
N VAL A 24 -2.36 -16.85 6.04
CA VAL A 24 -2.32 -16.86 4.57
C VAL A 24 -3.38 -17.82 3.98
N LYS A 25 -3.66 -18.95 4.65
CA LYS A 25 -4.78 -19.84 4.28
C LYS A 25 -6.15 -19.20 4.52
N ALA A 26 -6.31 -18.42 5.59
CA ALA A 26 -7.56 -17.70 5.88
C ALA A 26 -7.87 -16.62 4.82
N PHE A 27 -6.83 -16.05 4.19
CA PHE A 27 -6.96 -15.15 3.04
C PHE A 27 -7.05 -15.86 1.67
N ASP A 28 -7.32 -17.17 1.67
CA ASP A 28 -7.43 -18.02 0.47
C ASP A 28 -6.23 -17.90 -0.48
N ALA A 29 -5.02 -17.81 0.08
CA ALA A 29 -3.82 -17.77 -0.75
C ALA A 29 -3.38 -19.18 -1.17
N LEU A 30 -2.97 -19.30 -2.43
CA LEU A 30 -2.47 -20.50 -3.06
C LEU A 30 -0.92 -20.48 -3.11
N PRO A 31 -0.24 -21.59 -2.78
CA PRO A 31 1.22 -21.62 -2.69
C PRO A 31 1.88 -21.72 -4.07
N ILE A 32 2.84 -20.83 -4.37
CA ILE A 32 3.72 -20.96 -5.53
C ILE A 32 5.13 -21.39 -5.09
N TYR A 33 5.69 -22.39 -5.79
CA TYR A 33 6.98 -22.98 -5.48
C TYR A 33 8.05 -22.43 -6.43
N LEU A 34 9.00 -21.68 -5.88
CA LEU A 34 10.08 -21.07 -6.65
C LEU A 34 11.30 -22.00 -6.64
N ARG A 35 11.84 -22.37 -7.81
CA ARG A 35 13.04 -23.25 -7.93
C ARG A 35 14.25 -22.79 -7.12
N ARG A 36 14.44 -21.48 -6.98
CA ARG A 36 15.53 -20.91 -6.15
C ARG A 36 15.37 -21.14 -4.64
N GLU A 37 14.25 -21.74 -4.22
CA GLU A 37 13.95 -22.12 -2.84
C GLU A 37 14.12 -23.63 -2.62
N ASP A 38 14.49 -24.41 -3.64
CA ASP A 38 14.81 -25.84 -3.51
C ASP A 38 15.91 -26.04 -2.45
N GLY A 39 15.70 -27.00 -1.54
CA GLY A 39 16.62 -27.28 -0.44
C GLY A 39 16.62 -26.27 0.72
N LYS A 40 15.88 -25.17 0.63
CA LYS A 40 15.72 -24.21 1.74
C LYS A 40 14.61 -24.64 2.70
N TRP A 41 14.70 -24.20 3.95
CA TRP A 41 13.64 -24.42 4.94
C TRP A 41 12.34 -23.78 4.44
N GLY A 42 11.32 -24.61 4.23
CA GLY A 42 10.03 -24.22 3.66
C GLY A 42 9.95 -24.12 2.12
N GLY A 43 11.02 -24.49 1.43
CA GLY A 43 11.04 -24.70 -0.01
C GLY A 43 10.26 -25.93 -0.46
N PRO A 44 10.07 -26.13 -1.78
CA PRO A 44 9.44 -27.34 -2.29
C PRO A 44 10.25 -28.59 -1.91
N LYS A 45 9.53 -29.62 -1.42
CA LYS A 45 10.01 -30.99 -1.36
C LYS A 45 9.52 -31.70 -2.63
N GLY A 46 10.42 -32.25 -3.45
CA GLY A 46 10.09 -32.86 -4.75
C GLY A 46 10.10 -31.86 -5.93
N ASP A 47 9.55 -32.26 -7.09
CA ASP A 47 9.58 -31.43 -8.30
C ASP A 47 8.65 -30.20 -8.17
N ALA A 48 9.27 -29.02 -8.11
CA ALA A 48 8.57 -27.74 -8.06
C ALA A 48 7.64 -27.52 -9.26
N ARG A 49 7.93 -28.10 -10.43
CA ARG A 49 7.11 -27.96 -11.65
C ARG A 49 5.77 -28.66 -11.48
N GLU A 50 5.76 -29.91 -11.02
CA GLU A 50 4.54 -30.68 -10.79
C GLU A 50 3.63 -30.01 -9.75
N ARG A 51 4.23 -29.48 -8.66
CA ARG A 51 3.48 -28.77 -7.62
C ARG A 51 2.90 -27.44 -8.10
N ASN A 52 3.64 -26.71 -8.93
CA ASN A 52 3.13 -25.49 -9.56
C ASN A 52 1.99 -25.80 -10.53
N GLU A 53 2.05 -26.91 -11.27
CA GLU A 53 0.95 -27.30 -12.16
C GLU A 53 -0.32 -27.65 -11.37
N LYS A 54 -0.21 -28.37 -10.24
CA LYS A 54 -1.34 -28.60 -9.32
C LYS A 54 -1.94 -27.28 -8.81
N THR A 55 -1.08 -26.30 -8.52
CA THR A 55 -1.51 -24.96 -8.09
C THR A 55 -2.22 -24.22 -9.22
N PHE A 56 -1.69 -24.27 -10.44
CA PHE A 56 -2.30 -23.67 -11.62
C PHE A 56 -3.66 -24.29 -11.94
N ALA A 57 -3.79 -25.62 -11.87
CA ALA A 57 -5.08 -26.30 -12.01
C ALA A 57 -6.11 -25.79 -11.00
N ARG A 58 -5.71 -25.58 -9.73
CA ARG A 58 -6.59 -24.98 -8.72
C ARG A 58 -6.96 -23.53 -9.03
N CYS A 59 -6.02 -22.74 -9.57
CA CYS A 59 -6.29 -21.37 -10.01
C CYS A 59 -7.29 -21.34 -11.17
N ARG A 60 -7.14 -22.23 -12.16
CA ARG A 60 -8.06 -22.35 -13.30
C ARG A 60 -9.45 -22.73 -12.84
N LYS A 61 -9.57 -23.78 -12.02
CA LYS A 61 -10.86 -24.16 -11.41
C LYS A 61 -11.52 -22.99 -10.69
N LEU A 62 -10.77 -22.23 -9.89
CA LEU A 62 -11.31 -21.08 -9.18
C LEU A 62 -11.85 -20.00 -10.13
N LEU A 63 -11.17 -19.72 -11.25
CA LEU A 63 -11.67 -18.79 -12.27
C LEU A 63 -12.94 -19.32 -12.93
N LEU A 64 -12.99 -20.61 -13.25
CA LEU A 64 -14.15 -21.26 -13.87
C LEU A 64 -15.38 -21.29 -12.95
N ASP A 65 -15.15 -21.37 -11.63
CA ASP A 65 -16.20 -21.28 -10.61
C ASP A 65 -16.68 -19.82 -10.36
N GLY A 66 -16.20 -18.85 -11.17
CA GLY A 66 -16.55 -17.42 -11.05
C GLY A 66 -15.77 -16.67 -9.95
N GLY A 67 -14.72 -17.29 -9.41
CA GLY A 67 -13.83 -16.70 -8.42
C GLY A 67 -12.92 -15.62 -9.01
N LYS A 68 -12.27 -14.85 -8.13
CA LYS A 68 -11.40 -13.73 -8.49
C LYS A 68 -10.01 -13.92 -7.91
N MET A 69 -9.00 -13.55 -8.67
CA MET A 69 -7.61 -13.66 -8.24
C MET A 69 -6.85 -12.35 -8.39
N ALA A 70 -5.94 -12.10 -7.44
CA ALA A 70 -4.94 -11.05 -7.53
C ALA A 70 -3.54 -11.67 -7.62
N LEU A 71 -2.79 -11.26 -8.64
CA LEU A 71 -1.51 -11.84 -9.01
C LEU A 71 -0.46 -10.73 -9.16
N PHE A 72 0.75 -10.98 -8.68
CA PHE A 72 1.91 -10.10 -8.85
C PHE A 72 2.87 -10.73 -9.87
N PRO A 73 2.79 -10.37 -11.16
CA PRO A 73 3.44 -11.11 -12.24
C PRO A 73 4.98 -11.06 -12.20
N GLU A 74 5.59 -10.17 -11.43
CA GLU A 74 7.05 -10.09 -11.25
C GLU A 74 7.63 -11.25 -10.42
N GLY A 75 6.80 -11.92 -9.59
CA GLY A 75 7.21 -13.06 -8.77
C GLY A 75 8.25 -12.74 -7.67
N THR A 76 8.43 -11.46 -7.34
CA THR A 76 9.30 -10.99 -6.27
C THR A 76 8.70 -9.77 -5.57
N THR A 77 9.26 -9.40 -4.42
CA THR A 77 8.98 -8.12 -3.77
C THR A 77 10.24 -7.29 -3.90
N HIS A 78 10.15 -6.08 -4.46
CA HIS A 78 11.27 -5.17 -4.59
C HIS A 78 10.87 -3.74 -4.24
N SER A 79 11.88 -2.94 -3.91
CA SER A 79 11.72 -1.49 -3.71
C SER A 79 12.06 -0.69 -4.96
N LYS A 80 12.48 -1.34 -6.05
CA LYS A 80 12.79 -0.63 -7.30
C LYS A 80 11.53 0.09 -7.83
N PRO A 81 11.70 1.29 -8.39
CA PRO A 81 10.62 2.08 -8.98
C PRO A 81 10.16 1.61 -10.38
N GLU A 82 10.88 0.68 -11.00
CA GLU A 82 10.56 0.09 -12.31
C GLU A 82 9.89 -1.28 -12.17
N LEU A 83 9.01 -1.64 -13.12
CA LEU A 83 8.49 -3.00 -13.20
C LEU A 83 9.63 -3.98 -13.52
N LEU A 84 9.72 -5.04 -12.74
CA LEU A 84 10.64 -6.13 -13.07
C LEU A 84 10.12 -6.95 -14.26
N PRO A 85 10.98 -7.74 -14.93
CA PRO A 85 10.55 -8.67 -15.95
C PRO A 85 9.43 -9.58 -15.46
N LEU A 86 8.30 -9.57 -16.16
CA LEU A 86 7.13 -10.37 -15.80
C LEU A 86 7.38 -11.86 -16.05
N LYS A 87 6.79 -12.69 -15.20
CA LYS A 87 6.71 -14.15 -15.37
C LYS A 87 5.43 -14.49 -16.11
N THR A 88 5.48 -15.57 -16.89
CA THR A 88 4.36 -16.05 -17.73
C THR A 88 3.22 -16.72 -16.94
N GLY A 89 3.35 -16.87 -15.62
CA GLY A 89 2.38 -17.60 -14.78
C GLY A 89 0.96 -17.05 -14.88
N THR A 90 0.79 -15.73 -14.89
CA THR A 90 -0.53 -15.10 -15.04
C THR A 90 -1.19 -15.45 -16.36
N ALA A 91 -0.46 -15.31 -17.47
CA ALA A 91 -0.96 -15.66 -18.81
C ALA A 91 -1.29 -17.16 -18.93
N ARG A 92 -0.43 -18.04 -18.39
CA ARG A 92 -0.66 -19.50 -18.38
C ARG A 92 -1.93 -19.90 -17.62
N ILE A 93 -2.19 -19.29 -16.48
CA ILE A 93 -3.40 -19.56 -15.69
C ILE A 93 -4.63 -19.08 -16.46
N ALA A 94 -4.62 -17.84 -16.94
CA ALA A 94 -5.79 -17.23 -17.55
C ALA A 94 -6.15 -17.87 -18.91
N LEU A 95 -5.17 -18.05 -19.80
CA LEU A 95 -5.37 -18.75 -21.08
C LEU A 95 -5.73 -20.23 -20.88
N GLY A 96 -5.14 -20.88 -19.88
CA GLY A 96 -5.49 -22.26 -19.55
C GLY A 96 -6.93 -22.40 -19.09
N ALA A 97 -7.45 -21.45 -18.30
CA ALA A 97 -8.84 -21.45 -17.87
C ALA A 97 -9.80 -21.24 -19.06
N GLU A 98 -9.50 -20.30 -19.95
CA GLU A 98 -10.28 -20.12 -21.19
C GLU A 98 -10.27 -21.38 -22.06
N ALA A 99 -9.11 -21.98 -22.28
CA ALA A 99 -9.00 -23.21 -23.07
C ALA A 99 -9.80 -24.37 -22.46
N GLU A 100 -9.76 -24.56 -21.14
CA GLU A 100 -10.56 -25.59 -20.43
C GLU A 100 -12.09 -25.34 -20.55
N ALA A 101 -12.51 -24.09 -20.72
CA ALA A 101 -13.91 -23.69 -20.88
C ALA A 101 -14.35 -23.51 -22.35
N ASN A 102 -13.55 -23.94 -23.32
CA ASN A 102 -13.81 -23.70 -24.75
C ASN A 102 -14.05 -22.20 -25.05
N TRP A 103 -13.29 -21.32 -24.39
CA TRP A 103 -13.32 -19.86 -24.55
C TRP A 103 -14.65 -19.19 -24.19
N GLN A 104 -15.44 -19.86 -23.33
CA GLN A 104 -16.73 -19.34 -22.83
C GLN A 104 -16.63 -18.69 -21.44
N ALA A 105 -15.48 -18.80 -20.76
CA ALA A 105 -15.32 -18.32 -19.39
C ALA A 105 -15.23 -16.79 -19.29
N ASP A 106 -14.76 -16.12 -20.35
CA ASP A 106 -14.59 -14.66 -20.43
C ASP A 106 -13.73 -14.07 -19.29
N VAL A 107 -12.59 -14.73 -19.05
CA VAL A 107 -11.60 -14.31 -18.08
C VAL A 107 -11.07 -12.92 -18.45
N GLN A 108 -11.39 -11.96 -17.59
CA GLN A 108 -10.94 -10.58 -17.72
C GLN A 108 -9.63 -10.37 -16.96
N ILE A 109 -8.66 -9.72 -17.60
CA ILE A 109 -7.45 -9.22 -16.94
C ILE A 109 -7.62 -7.73 -16.69
N THR A 110 -7.53 -7.33 -15.42
CA THR A 110 -7.56 -5.90 -15.02
C THR A 110 -6.20 -5.49 -14.45
N PRO A 111 -5.46 -4.58 -15.10
CA PRO A 111 -4.20 -4.07 -14.55
C PRO A 111 -4.48 -3.14 -13.35
N VAL A 112 -3.75 -3.35 -12.26
CA VAL A 112 -3.87 -2.53 -11.05
C VAL A 112 -2.49 -2.07 -10.59
N GLY A 113 -2.27 -0.76 -10.57
CA GLY A 113 -1.07 -0.11 -10.04
C GLY A 113 -1.24 0.23 -8.56
N LEU A 114 -0.20 -0.03 -7.76
CA LEU A 114 -0.17 0.29 -6.33
C LEU A 114 0.93 1.31 -6.01
N TRP A 115 0.53 2.41 -5.40
CA TRP A 115 1.39 3.55 -5.09
C TRP A 115 1.39 3.84 -3.61
N TYR A 116 2.45 3.45 -2.92
CA TYR A 116 2.59 3.73 -1.50
C TYR A 116 3.26 5.08 -1.29
N GLU A 117 2.64 5.93 -0.47
CA GLU A 117 3.22 7.21 -0.05
C GLU A 117 4.53 6.97 0.73
N GLN A 118 4.54 6.03 1.68
CA GLN A 118 5.72 5.60 2.44
C GLN A 118 5.68 4.08 2.69
N LYS A 119 6.35 3.29 1.82
CA LYS A 119 6.35 1.80 1.85
C LYS A 119 6.75 1.18 3.19
N THR A 120 7.59 1.85 3.99
CA THR A 120 8.13 1.33 5.25
C THR A 120 7.39 1.83 6.49
N ARG A 121 6.45 2.78 6.32
CA ARG A 121 5.68 3.37 7.43
C ARG A 121 4.32 2.70 7.52
N PHE A 122 4.03 2.17 8.70
CA PHE A 122 2.72 1.59 9.00
C PHE A 122 1.62 2.67 8.90
N ARG A 123 0.46 2.31 8.34
CA ARG A 123 -0.68 3.21 8.05
C ARG A 123 -0.35 4.40 7.13
N SER A 124 0.67 4.25 6.28
CA SER A 124 0.85 5.17 5.16
C SER A 124 -0.27 5.00 4.14
N SER A 125 -0.62 6.08 3.44
CA SER A 125 -1.62 6.06 2.38
C SER A 125 -1.13 5.24 1.18
N VAL A 126 -2.07 4.60 0.47
CA VAL A 126 -1.82 3.93 -0.81
C VAL A 126 -2.81 4.43 -1.84
N LEU A 127 -2.31 4.87 -2.99
CA LEU A 127 -3.11 5.17 -4.16
C LEU A 127 -3.19 3.90 -5.03
N LEU A 128 -4.41 3.56 -5.44
CA LEU A 128 -4.69 2.41 -6.30
C LEU A 128 -5.17 2.94 -7.64
N VAL A 129 -4.46 2.56 -8.71
CA VAL A 129 -4.78 2.96 -10.09
C VAL A 129 -5.31 1.75 -10.84
N VAL A 130 -6.60 1.75 -11.19
CA VAL A 130 -7.22 0.65 -11.96
C VAL A 130 -7.21 1.02 -13.43
N GLY A 131 -6.58 0.20 -14.27
CA GLY A 131 -6.61 0.39 -15.71
C GLY A 131 -7.75 -0.36 -16.38
N GLN A 132 -7.85 -0.21 -17.69
CA GLN A 132 -8.91 -0.85 -18.49
C GLN A 132 -8.74 -2.37 -18.51
N ALA A 133 -9.82 -3.09 -18.21
CA ALA A 133 -9.86 -4.54 -18.32
C ALA A 133 -9.85 -4.98 -19.79
N PHE A 134 -9.30 -6.17 -20.05
CA PHE A 134 -9.37 -6.80 -21.37
C PHE A 134 -9.69 -8.30 -21.29
N SER A 135 -10.47 -8.75 -22.27
CA SER A 135 -10.83 -10.17 -22.45
C SER A 135 -9.71 -10.94 -23.15
N LEU A 136 -9.67 -12.25 -22.90
CA LEU A 136 -8.78 -13.18 -23.58
C LEU A 136 -9.46 -13.96 -24.73
N LYS A 137 -10.77 -13.81 -24.94
CA LYS A 137 -11.53 -14.59 -25.94
C LYS A 137 -10.90 -14.60 -27.34
N ASP A 138 -10.36 -13.47 -27.79
CA ASP A 138 -9.79 -13.32 -29.13
C ASP A 138 -8.49 -14.10 -29.35
N TYR A 139 -7.88 -14.65 -28.30
CA TYR A 139 -6.65 -15.45 -28.38
C TYR A 139 -6.91 -16.93 -28.70
N ALA A 140 -8.16 -17.36 -28.93
CA ALA A 140 -8.51 -18.76 -29.16
C ALA A 140 -7.75 -19.41 -30.32
N ALA A 141 -7.76 -18.75 -31.49
CA ALA A 141 -7.10 -19.25 -32.69
C ALA A 141 -5.57 -19.27 -32.54
N SER A 142 -4.99 -18.21 -31.95
CA SER A 142 -3.54 -18.13 -31.77
C SER A 142 -3.05 -19.15 -30.75
N TYR A 143 -3.80 -19.39 -29.67
CA TYR A 143 -3.46 -20.37 -28.65
C TYR A 143 -3.53 -21.79 -29.16
N ALA A 144 -4.50 -22.11 -30.04
CA ALA A 144 -4.59 -23.41 -30.68
C ALA A 144 -3.43 -23.67 -31.66
N ALA A 145 -2.95 -22.63 -32.34
CA ALA A 145 -1.83 -22.74 -33.29
C ALA A 145 -0.46 -22.80 -32.59
N ASP A 146 -0.19 -21.87 -31.66
CA ASP A 146 1.04 -21.83 -30.87
C ASP A 146 0.75 -21.32 -29.44
N PRO A 147 0.58 -22.25 -28.48
CA PRO A 147 0.34 -21.89 -27.08
C PRO A 147 1.48 -21.07 -26.47
N VAL A 148 2.74 -21.38 -26.82
CA VAL A 148 3.92 -20.75 -26.20
C VAL A 148 4.02 -19.30 -26.64
N GLN A 149 3.95 -19.05 -27.94
CA GLN A 149 3.99 -17.69 -28.50
C GLN A 149 2.79 -16.86 -28.00
N THR A 150 1.60 -17.47 -27.89
CA THR A 150 0.41 -16.78 -27.39
C THR A 150 0.56 -16.38 -25.92
N ILE A 151 1.12 -17.27 -25.07
CA ILE A 151 1.41 -16.96 -23.67
C ILE A 151 2.36 -15.77 -23.56
N ASP A 152 3.40 -15.72 -24.39
CA ASP A 152 4.38 -14.63 -24.38
C ASP A 152 3.74 -13.31 -24.86
N SER A 153 2.91 -13.36 -25.91
CA SER A 153 2.14 -12.20 -26.41
C SER A 153 1.20 -11.63 -25.35
N VAL A 154 0.42 -12.49 -24.67
CA VAL A 154 -0.45 -12.05 -23.57
C VAL A 154 0.36 -11.51 -22.39
N THR A 155 1.50 -12.13 -22.07
CA THR A 155 2.42 -11.60 -21.04
C THR A 155 2.93 -10.20 -21.39
N GLY A 156 3.25 -9.96 -22.67
CA GLY A 156 3.59 -8.64 -23.20
C GLY A 156 2.45 -7.63 -23.03
N ARG A 157 1.23 -7.99 -23.43
CA ARG A 157 0.04 -7.13 -23.24
C ARG A 157 -0.23 -6.80 -21.77
N ILE A 158 -0.05 -7.77 -20.86
CA ILE A 158 -0.15 -7.54 -19.41
C ILE A 158 0.88 -6.51 -18.97
N LYS A 159 2.14 -6.64 -19.44
CA LYS A 159 3.21 -5.67 -19.14
C LYS A 159 2.85 -4.28 -19.63
N ASP A 160 2.43 -4.13 -20.88
CA ASP A 160 2.06 -2.83 -21.46
C ASP A 160 0.88 -2.19 -20.73
N SER A 161 -0.08 -3.02 -20.30
CA SER A 161 -1.23 -2.57 -19.52
C SER A 161 -0.83 -2.12 -18.11
N LEU A 162 0.11 -2.82 -17.46
CA LEU A 162 0.68 -2.41 -16.18
C LEU A 162 1.53 -1.14 -16.29
N ASP A 163 2.28 -0.97 -17.38
CA ASP A 163 3.07 0.23 -17.68
C ASP A 163 2.24 1.51 -17.84
N ARG A 164 0.93 1.38 -18.06
CA ARG A 164 -0.01 2.50 -18.10
C ARG A 164 -0.50 2.92 -16.71
N VAL A 165 -0.47 2.01 -15.73
CA VAL A 165 -0.98 2.26 -14.36
C VAL A 165 0.14 2.36 -13.32
N VAL A 166 1.35 1.94 -13.68
CA VAL A 166 2.58 2.12 -12.90
C VAL A 166 3.48 3.10 -13.64
N LEU A 167 3.82 4.22 -13.01
CA LEU A 167 4.87 5.10 -13.51
C LEU A 167 6.17 4.46 -13.08
N GLN A 168 6.99 4.17 -14.06
CA GLN A 168 8.37 3.83 -13.83
C GLN A 168 9.17 5.14 -13.76
N ALA A 169 10.06 5.29 -12.79
CA ALA A 169 11.08 6.33 -12.79
C ALA A 169 12.39 5.79 -12.28
N GLU A 170 13.51 6.31 -12.75
CA GLU A 170 14.83 5.93 -12.21
C GLU A 170 15.03 6.46 -10.78
N ASN A 171 14.33 7.53 -10.40
CA ASN A 171 14.39 8.15 -9.08
C ASN A 171 13.05 8.01 -8.33
N SER A 172 13.07 7.35 -7.17
CA SER A 172 11.88 7.17 -6.31
C SER A 172 11.26 8.48 -5.86
N ASP A 173 12.08 9.52 -5.72
CA ASP A 173 11.66 10.78 -5.11
C ASP A 173 10.83 11.60 -6.11
N LEU A 174 11.17 11.52 -7.40
CA LEU A 174 10.37 12.12 -8.47
C LEU A 174 8.97 11.49 -8.51
N LEU A 175 8.85 10.17 -8.31
CA LEU A 175 7.56 9.49 -8.28
C LEU A 175 6.72 9.85 -7.07
N ALA A 176 7.35 10.05 -5.92
CA ALA A 176 6.65 10.44 -4.70
C ALA A 176 5.97 11.82 -4.82
N ALA A 177 6.50 12.70 -5.68
CA ALA A 177 5.94 14.02 -5.91
C ALA A 177 4.67 14.01 -6.75
N ILE A 178 4.47 13.01 -7.62
CA ILE A 178 3.38 13.04 -8.61
C ILE A 178 1.98 12.93 -7.97
N PRO A 179 1.71 12.01 -7.03
CA PRO A 179 0.43 11.96 -6.34
C PRO A 179 0.16 13.24 -5.52
N LEU A 180 1.19 13.82 -4.91
CA LEU A 180 1.08 15.09 -4.19
C LEU A 180 0.67 16.20 -5.14
N LEU A 181 1.35 16.30 -6.29
CA LEU A 181 1.01 17.26 -7.33
C LEU A 181 -0.43 17.04 -7.81
N ALA A 182 -0.81 15.83 -8.21
CA ALA A 182 -2.18 15.54 -8.63
C ALA A 182 -3.22 15.97 -7.57
N ALA A 183 -2.97 15.70 -6.29
CA ALA A 183 -3.85 16.12 -5.20
C ALA A 183 -3.88 17.65 -4.98
N TRP A 184 -2.75 18.33 -5.17
CA TRP A 184 -2.63 19.78 -4.95
C TRP A 184 -3.04 20.63 -6.14
N THR A 185 -3.08 20.05 -7.34
CA THR A 185 -3.34 20.75 -8.60
C THR A 185 -4.69 20.38 -9.23
N ALA A 186 -5.53 19.64 -8.51
CA ALA A 186 -6.87 19.30 -8.97
C ALA A 186 -7.68 20.56 -9.34
N PRO A 187 -8.22 20.66 -10.56
CA PRO A 187 -8.81 21.90 -11.09
C PRO A 187 -10.05 22.38 -10.32
N ASN A 188 -10.83 21.45 -9.77
CA ASN A 188 -12.01 21.75 -8.95
C ASN A 188 -11.70 21.72 -7.42
N GLY A 189 -10.41 21.73 -7.07
CA GLY A 189 -9.92 21.70 -5.69
C GLY A 189 -10.27 20.42 -4.94
N LYS A 190 -10.43 20.53 -3.62
CA LYS A 190 -10.61 19.40 -2.70
C LYS A 190 -12.02 18.79 -2.68
N SER A 191 -12.97 19.35 -3.42
CA SER A 191 -14.39 18.94 -3.41
C SER A 191 -14.78 18.01 -4.57
N ILE A 192 -13.81 17.36 -5.19
CA ILE A 192 -14.05 16.39 -6.27
C ILE A 192 -14.40 15.01 -5.73
N SER A 193 -15.16 14.26 -6.52
CA SER A 193 -15.40 12.85 -6.24
C SER A 193 -14.10 12.04 -6.36
N LEU A 194 -14.03 10.90 -5.67
CA LEU A 194 -12.90 9.97 -5.80
C LEU A 194 -12.64 9.52 -7.25
N ALA A 195 -13.69 9.45 -8.06
CA ALA A 195 -13.60 9.11 -9.47
C ALA A 195 -12.91 10.23 -10.28
N GLU A 196 -13.26 11.48 -10.03
CA GLU A 196 -12.62 12.64 -10.66
C GLU A 196 -11.17 12.80 -10.20
N GLU A 197 -10.89 12.60 -8.91
CA GLU A 197 -9.52 12.60 -8.37
C GLU A 197 -8.66 11.53 -9.05
N HIS A 198 -9.23 10.34 -9.22
CA HIS A 198 -8.56 9.25 -9.91
C HIS A 198 -8.30 9.59 -11.38
N GLN A 199 -9.30 10.11 -12.11
CA GLN A 199 -9.14 10.52 -13.51
C GLN A 199 -8.11 11.63 -13.67
N TRP A 200 -8.13 12.63 -12.79
CA TRP A 200 -7.14 13.70 -12.78
C TRP A 200 -5.74 13.16 -12.53
N THR A 201 -5.59 12.30 -11.53
CA THR A 201 -4.31 11.66 -11.23
C THR A 201 -3.79 10.93 -12.46
N VAL A 202 -4.62 10.10 -13.12
CA VAL A 202 -4.25 9.39 -14.36
C VAL A 202 -3.80 10.34 -15.47
N LYS A 203 -4.48 11.49 -15.66
CA LYS A 203 -4.08 12.51 -16.64
C LYS A 203 -2.71 13.10 -16.30
N VAL A 204 -2.50 13.49 -15.05
CA VAL A 204 -1.19 14.00 -14.57
C VAL A 204 -0.11 12.95 -14.76
N LEU A 205 -0.38 11.68 -14.45
CA LEU A 205 0.57 10.58 -14.66
C LEU A 205 0.98 10.45 -16.14
N ALA A 206 -0.01 10.48 -17.04
CA ALA A 206 0.23 10.35 -18.48
C ALA A 206 1.06 11.52 -19.01
N ALA A 207 0.68 12.75 -18.67
CA ALA A 207 1.38 13.96 -19.09
C ALA A 207 2.83 13.99 -18.56
N PHE A 208 3.05 13.57 -17.31
CA PHE A 208 4.39 13.53 -16.72
C PHE A 208 5.26 12.43 -17.32
N LYS A 209 4.66 11.31 -17.73
CA LYS A 209 5.37 10.25 -18.45
C LYS A 209 5.89 10.75 -19.79
N GLU A 210 5.11 11.56 -20.49
CA GLU A 210 5.51 12.16 -21.77
C GLU A 210 6.52 13.30 -21.57
N LEU A 211 6.29 14.16 -20.58
CA LEU A 211 7.24 15.22 -20.21
C LEU A 211 8.62 14.64 -19.85
N ARG A 212 8.67 13.46 -19.19
CA ARG A 212 9.94 12.78 -18.90
C ARG A 212 10.74 12.45 -20.17
N ARG A 213 10.06 12.09 -21.26
CA ARG A 213 10.71 11.74 -22.54
C ARG A 213 11.19 12.98 -23.27
N ASN A 214 10.38 14.03 -23.27
CA ASN A 214 10.61 15.21 -24.09
C ASN A 214 11.47 16.26 -23.38
N ASN A 215 11.32 16.42 -22.05
CA ASN A 215 12.06 17.38 -21.24
C ASN A 215 12.22 16.89 -19.77
N PRO A 216 13.18 15.99 -19.51
CA PRO A 216 13.40 15.44 -18.17
C PRO A 216 13.83 16.50 -17.14
N GLU A 217 14.50 17.57 -17.57
CA GLU A 217 14.94 18.66 -16.68
C GLU A 217 13.76 19.45 -16.12
N LYS A 218 12.77 19.77 -16.98
CA LYS A 218 11.54 20.44 -16.54
C LYS A 218 10.77 19.61 -15.52
N LEU A 219 10.65 18.29 -15.75
CA LEU A 219 10.02 17.39 -14.79
C LEU A 219 10.76 17.35 -13.45
N ALA A 220 12.10 17.29 -13.48
CA ALA A 220 12.91 17.29 -12.27
C ALA A 220 12.75 18.61 -11.47
N ALA A 221 12.66 19.75 -12.15
CA ALA A 221 12.44 21.05 -11.52
C ALA A 221 11.08 21.13 -10.82
N ILE A 222 10.00 20.70 -11.48
CA ILE A 222 8.64 20.67 -10.90
C ILE A 222 8.62 19.77 -9.66
N ALA A 223 9.19 18.56 -9.77
CA ALA A 223 9.22 17.61 -8.67
C ALA A 223 10.03 18.12 -7.47
N LEU A 224 11.18 18.76 -7.71
CA LEU A 224 12.01 19.34 -6.64
C LEU A 224 11.26 20.43 -5.87
N ARG A 225 10.56 21.33 -6.59
CA ARG A 225 9.74 22.38 -5.96
C ARG A 225 8.57 21.79 -5.16
N ALA A 226 7.88 20.80 -5.72
CA ALA A 226 6.81 20.08 -5.02
C ALA A 226 7.31 19.44 -3.72
N GLN A 227 8.49 18.80 -3.75
CA GLN A 227 9.12 18.22 -2.56
C GLN A 227 9.52 19.28 -1.54
N HIS A 228 10.09 20.40 -1.98
CA HIS A 228 10.48 21.49 -1.09
C HIS A 228 9.25 22.11 -0.39
N LEU A 229 8.16 22.30 -1.14
CA LEU A 229 6.88 22.72 -0.59
C LEU A 229 6.35 21.68 0.41
N ALA A 230 6.36 20.38 0.07
CA ALA A 230 5.93 19.31 0.97
C ALA A 230 6.75 19.27 2.26
N ALA A 231 8.07 19.41 2.16
CA ALA A 231 8.97 19.44 3.30
C ALA A 231 8.71 20.66 4.20
N THR A 232 8.44 21.82 3.61
CA THR A 232 8.13 23.05 4.33
C THR A 232 6.79 22.94 5.05
N LEU A 233 5.74 22.50 4.36
CA LEU A 233 4.43 22.23 4.96
C LEU A 233 4.52 21.18 6.07
N GLY A 234 5.28 20.11 5.85
CA GLY A 234 5.51 19.05 6.85
C GLY A 234 6.19 19.56 8.13
N ARG A 235 7.17 20.47 8.02
CA ARG A 235 7.80 21.14 9.18
C ARG A 235 6.81 22.04 9.94
N LEU A 236 5.82 22.59 9.25
CA LEU A 236 4.75 23.41 9.83
C LEU A 236 3.56 22.56 10.34
N GLY A 237 3.63 21.23 10.24
CA GLY A 237 2.55 20.32 10.63
C GLY A 237 1.35 20.31 9.66
N ILE A 238 1.51 20.86 8.47
CA ILE A 238 0.48 20.92 7.43
C ILE A 238 0.74 19.77 6.45
N SER A 239 -0.17 18.79 6.38
CA SER A 239 -0.05 17.68 5.42
C SER A 239 -0.67 17.99 4.05
N ASP A 240 -1.56 18.96 4.00
CA ASP A 240 -2.33 19.32 2.81
C ASP A 240 -2.41 20.85 2.69
N PRO A 241 -1.85 21.45 1.61
CA PRO A 241 -1.84 22.90 1.44
C PRO A 241 -3.25 23.49 1.29
N TRP A 242 -4.25 22.71 0.85
CA TRP A 242 -5.64 23.16 0.79
C TRP A 242 -6.19 23.57 2.16
N ALA A 243 -5.57 23.15 3.27
CA ALA A 243 -5.94 23.57 4.62
C ALA A 243 -5.71 25.08 4.89
N LEU A 244 -4.92 25.75 4.04
CA LEU A 244 -4.67 27.19 4.09
C LEU A 244 -5.76 28.00 3.37
N GLU A 245 -6.37 27.43 2.34
CA GLU A 245 -7.33 28.13 1.46
C GLU A 245 -8.78 27.77 1.79
N THR A 246 -9.04 26.50 2.10
CA THR A 246 -10.39 25.98 2.28
C THR A 246 -10.70 25.69 3.75
N PRO A 247 -11.87 26.11 4.26
CA PRO A 247 -12.31 25.70 5.60
C PRO A 247 -12.54 24.19 5.63
N ASP A 248 -11.80 23.48 6.48
CA ASP A 248 -12.01 22.03 6.64
C ASP A 248 -13.36 21.77 7.37
N PRO A 249 -14.33 21.08 6.75
CA PRO A 249 -15.64 20.81 7.36
C PRO A 249 -15.52 19.95 8.64
N ARG A 250 -14.44 19.17 8.80
CA ARG A 250 -14.17 18.39 10.01
C ARG A 250 -13.87 19.27 11.23
N ARG A 251 -13.62 20.56 11.05
CA ARG A 251 -13.46 21.52 12.17
C ARG A 251 -14.72 21.62 13.04
N ALA A 252 -15.91 21.31 12.52
CA ALA A 252 -17.11 21.19 13.34
C ALA A 252 -16.99 20.09 14.41
N LYS A 253 -16.11 19.09 14.18
CA LYS A 253 -15.81 18.01 15.13
C LYS A 253 -14.61 18.30 16.03
N LEU A 254 -14.04 19.52 16.01
CA LEU A 254 -12.85 19.84 16.80
C LEU A 254 -13.12 19.75 18.31
N ALA A 255 -14.26 20.28 18.77
CA ALA A 255 -14.63 20.21 20.18
C ALA A 255 -14.78 18.76 20.70
N PRO A 256 -15.60 17.88 20.07
CA PRO A 256 -15.68 16.49 20.54
C PRO A 256 -14.36 15.73 20.38
N LEU A 257 -13.55 16.03 19.35
CA LEU A 257 -12.22 15.45 19.21
C LEU A 257 -11.31 15.83 20.38
N ILE A 258 -11.19 17.13 20.71
CA ILE A 258 -10.40 17.61 21.85
C ILE A 258 -10.88 16.96 23.16
N THR A 259 -12.20 16.92 23.37
CA THR A 259 -12.78 16.30 24.58
C THR A 259 -12.42 14.82 24.66
N PHE A 260 -12.58 14.06 23.57
CA PHE A 260 -12.26 12.64 23.54
C PHE A 260 -10.76 12.40 23.76
N THR A 261 -9.88 13.16 23.09
CA THR A 261 -8.42 13.07 23.25
C THR A 261 -7.99 13.41 24.68
N ALA A 262 -8.60 14.41 25.32
CA ALA A 262 -8.31 14.76 26.70
C ALA A 262 -8.75 13.67 27.69
N LEU A 263 -9.96 13.12 27.53
CA LEU A 263 -10.50 12.10 28.41
C LEU A 263 -9.82 10.73 28.25
N SER A 264 -9.37 10.39 27.05
CA SER A 264 -8.70 9.12 26.77
C SER A 264 -7.21 9.13 27.12
N PHE A 265 -6.59 10.30 27.36
CA PHE A 265 -5.17 10.43 27.70
C PHE A 265 -4.66 9.50 28.82
N PRO A 266 -5.28 9.38 30.01
CA PRO A 266 -4.75 8.51 31.06
C PRO A 266 -4.73 7.03 30.65
N PHE A 267 -5.75 6.58 29.92
CA PHE A 267 -5.84 5.21 29.41
C PHE A 267 -4.83 4.98 28.28
N ALA A 268 -4.68 5.96 27.38
CA ALA A 268 -3.72 5.96 26.30
C ALA A 268 -2.28 5.93 26.80
N ALA A 269 -1.97 6.71 27.84
CA ALA A 269 -0.66 6.74 28.50
C ALA A 269 -0.33 5.39 29.14
N LEU A 270 -1.30 4.76 29.81
CA LEU A 270 -1.11 3.45 30.41
C LEU A 270 -0.89 2.37 29.33
N GLY A 271 -1.71 2.36 28.27
CA GLY A 271 -1.52 1.47 27.13
C GLY A 271 -0.18 1.68 26.42
N TYR A 272 0.26 2.94 26.32
CA TYR A 272 1.57 3.30 25.78
C TYR A 272 2.69 2.72 26.64
N VAL A 273 2.66 2.94 27.96
CA VAL A 273 3.70 2.44 28.87
C VAL A 273 3.82 0.91 28.80
N MET A 274 2.69 0.20 28.80
CA MET A 274 2.67 -1.27 28.68
C MET A 274 3.22 -1.77 27.33
N SER A 275 2.97 -1.03 26.25
CA SER A 275 3.26 -1.52 24.89
C SER A 275 4.53 -0.92 24.28
N TYR A 276 5.09 0.14 24.86
CA TYR A 276 6.23 0.87 24.31
C TYR A 276 7.53 0.06 24.38
N LEU A 277 7.84 -0.52 25.54
CA LEU A 277 9.07 -1.32 25.69
C LEU A 277 9.05 -2.55 24.76
N PRO A 278 7.97 -3.35 24.70
CA PRO A 278 7.88 -4.49 23.78
C PRO A 278 7.97 -4.07 22.31
N TYR A 279 7.31 -2.97 21.94
CA TYR A 279 7.38 -2.40 20.59
C TYR A 279 8.81 -2.01 20.20
N ARG A 280 9.54 -1.34 21.10
CA ARG A 280 10.95 -0.95 20.86
C ARG A 280 11.87 -2.16 20.76
N LEU A 281 11.69 -3.15 21.64
CA LEU A 281 12.46 -4.40 21.60
C LEU A 281 12.19 -5.19 20.32
N ALA A 282 10.94 -5.25 19.85
CA ALA A 282 10.59 -5.86 18.57
C ALA A 282 11.28 -5.14 17.40
N GLY A 283 11.34 -3.80 17.43
CA GLY A 283 12.04 -3.00 16.42
C GLY A 283 13.56 -3.25 16.38
N ILE A 284 14.21 -3.31 17.54
CA ILE A 284 15.66 -3.57 17.66
C ILE A 284 15.99 -5.00 17.23
N SER A 285 15.25 -5.99 17.75
CA SER A 285 15.45 -7.41 17.42
C SER A 285 15.20 -7.71 15.94
N ALA A 286 14.18 -7.12 15.33
CA ALA A 286 13.93 -7.28 13.88
C ALA A 286 15.11 -6.78 13.04
N ASN A 287 15.73 -5.66 13.41
CA ASN A 287 16.90 -5.13 12.71
C ASN A 287 18.17 -5.98 12.96
N ALA A 288 18.34 -6.49 14.19
CA ALA A 288 19.50 -7.32 14.56
C ALA A 288 19.48 -8.71 13.92
N ILE A 289 18.31 -9.35 13.84
CA ILE A 289 18.16 -10.73 13.35
C ILE A 289 18.22 -10.80 11.81
N ILE A 290 17.69 -9.79 11.10
CA ILE A 290 17.52 -9.85 9.63
C ILE A 290 18.70 -9.21 8.88
N GLY A 291 19.52 -8.40 9.57
CA GLY A 291 20.63 -7.69 8.94
C GLY A 291 20.17 -6.78 7.79
N LYS A 292 20.92 -6.75 6.68
CA LYS A 292 20.69 -5.83 5.53
C LYS A 292 19.49 -6.19 4.64
N ASN A 293 18.76 -7.29 4.89
CA ASN A 293 17.71 -7.77 3.99
C ASN A 293 16.37 -7.04 4.20
N LYS A 294 16.31 -5.77 3.74
CA LYS A 294 15.22 -4.81 4.01
C LYS A 294 13.82 -5.32 3.63
N THR A 295 13.71 -6.24 2.68
CA THR A 295 12.42 -6.72 2.13
C THR A 295 11.60 -7.56 3.12
N GLN A 296 12.22 -8.19 4.12
CA GLN A 296 11.51 -9.02 5.12
C GLN A 296 11.29 -8.31 6.46
N VAL A 297 11.93 -7.17 6.68
CA VAL A 297 11.91 -6.44 7.97
C VAL A 297 10.48 -6.05 8.36
N GLY A 298 9.63 -5.67 7.39
CA GLY A 298 8.23 -5.32 7.67
C GLY A 298 7.43 -6.48 8.28
N THR A 299 7.50 -7.66 7.69
CA THR A 299 6.80 -8.86 8.17
C THR A 299 7.26 -9.26 9.56
N PHE A 300 8.57 -9.22 9.82
CA PHE A 300 9.12 -9.53 11.14
C PHE A 300 8.78 -8.47 12.18
N LYS A 301 8.75 -7.18 11.83
CA LYS A 301 8.26 -6.13 12.75
C LYS A 301 6.81 -6.35 13.12
N LEU A 302 5.97 -6.79 12.18
CA LEU A 302 4.57 -7.10 12.44
C LEU A 302 4.41 -8.33 13.35
N VAL A 303 4.97 -9.47 12.95
CA VAL A 303 4.84 -10.73 13.72
C VAL A 303 5.57 -10.64 15.06
N GLY A 304 6.80 -10.14 15.04
CA GLY A 304 7.59 -9.88 16.23
C GLY A 304 6.91 -8.87 17.15
N GLY A 305 6.38 -7.77 16.61
CA GLY A 305 5.61 -6.80 17.38
C GLY A 305 4.45 -7.44 18.12
N ILE A 306 3.65 -8.28 17.46
CA ILE A 306 2.55 -9.00 18.10
C ILE A 306 3.06 -9.93 19.21
N LEU A 307 4.04 -10.78 18.91
CA LEU A 307 4.54 -11.77 19.87
C LEU A 307 5.20 -11.13 21.09
N PHE A 308 6.10 -10.16 20.88
CA PHE A 308 6.77 -9.45 21.97
C PHE A 308 5.77 -8.72 22.86
N THR A 309 4.76 -8.08 22.26
CA THR A 309 3.72 -7.35 23.01
C THR A 309 2.86 -8.31 23.84
N LEU A 310 2.42 -9.44 23.26
CA LEU A 310 1.65 -10.44 24.00
C LEU A 310 2.45 -11.06 25.15
N ILE A 311 3.72 -11.41 24.92
CA ILE A 311 4.60 -11.95 25.97
C ILE A 311 4.77 -10.92 27.09
N ALA A 312 4.98 -9.65 26.74
CA ALA A 312 5.13 -8.59 27.73
C ALA A 312 3.86 -8.39 28.57
N TRP A 313 2.68 -8.35 27.95
CA TRP A 313 1.43 -8.25 28.69
C TRP A 313 1.22 -9.43 29.66
N ILE A 314 1.63 -10.65 29.27
CA ILE A 314 1.60 -11.81 30.18
C ILE A 314 2.56 -11.61 31.36
N LEU A 315 3.78 -11.11 31.11
CA LEU A 315 4.78 -10.89 32.16
C LEU A 315 4.36 -9.76 33.12
N GLU A 316 3.84 -8.66 32.60
CA GLU A 316 3.29 -7.53 33.37
C GLU A 316 2.10 -7.99 34.22
N ALA A 317 1.17 -8.75 33.64
CA ALA A 317 0.04 -9.32 34.37
C ALA A 317 0.49 -10.26 35.49
N ARG A 318 1.51 -11.11 35.25
CA ARG A 318 2.09 -11.98 36.28
C ARG A 318 2.80 -11.20 37.38
N PHE A 319 3.46 -10.11 37.03
CA PHE A 319 4.11 -9.23 38.00
C PHE A 319 3.08 -8.58 38.93
N ILE A 320 2.00 -8.00 38.38
CA ILE A 320 0.90 -7.43 39.16
C ILE A 320 0.16 -8.50 39.97
N ALA A 321 -0.04 -9.69 39.39
CA ALA A 321 -0.66 -10.82 40.10
C ALA A 321 0.11 -11.20 41.37
N LYS A 322 1.45 -11.10 41.34
CA LYS A 322 2.33 -11.39 42.49
C LYS A 322 2.37 -10.25 43.52
N LYS A 323 2.31 -8.99 43.08
CA LYS A 323 2.48 -7.82 43.95
C LYS A 323 1.18 -7.34 44.60
N ILE A 324 0.08 -7.34 43.85
CA ILE A 324 -1.20 -6.74 44.26
C ILE A 324 -2.28 -7.83 44.40
N GLY A 325 -2.21 -8.86 43.55
CA GLY A 325 -3.08 -10.03 43.65
C GLY A 325 -3.58 -10.53 42.30
N ARG A 326 -3.96 -11.81 42.24
CA ARG A 326 -4.32 -12.52 41.00
C ARG A 326 -5.44 -11.84 40.21
N LYS A 327 -6.44 -11.27 40.89
CA LYS A 327 -7.56 -10.54 40.26
C LYS A 327 -7.08 -9.32 39.47
N TRP A 328 -6.15 -8.56 40.03
CA TRP A 328 -5.57 -7.37 39.38
C TRP A 328 -4.68 -7.72 38.21
N GLY A 329 -3.91 -8.82 38.30
CA GLY A 329 -3.14 -9.32 37.16
C GLY A 329 -4.04 -9.76 36.00
N ALA A 330 -5.12 -10.50 36.29
CA ALA A 330 -6.10 -10.90 35.29
C ALA A 330 -6.81 -9.70 34.65
N LEU A 331 -7.20 -8.70 35.46
CA LEU A 331 -7.79 -7.45 34.96
C LEU A 331 -6.84 -6.71 34.03
N LEU A 332 -5.56 -6.55 34.41
CA LEU A 332 -4.57 -5.89 33.57
C LEU A 332 -4.39 -6.61 32.23
N PHE A 333 -4.32 -7.94 32.24
CA PHE A 333 -4.19 -8.73 31.01
C PHE A 333 -5.40 -8.53 30.09
N ALA A 334 -6.62 -8.58 30.63
CA ALA A 334 -7.84 -8.36 29.86
C ALA A 334 -7.93 -6.91 29.33
N ALA A 335 -7.45 -5.94 30.11
CA ALA A 335 -7.44 -4.53 29.74
C ALA A 335 -6.31 -4.16 28.76
N ALA A 336 -5.25 -4.98 28.63
CA ALA A 336 -4.07 -4.63 27.84
C ALA A 336 -4.39 -4.35 26.37
N LEU A 337 -5.23 -5.19 25.74
CA LEU A 337 -5.65 -5.00 24.35
C LEU A 337 -6.48 -3.71 24.13
N PRO A 338 -7.57 -3.44 24.89
CA PRO A 338 -8.30 -2.19 24.72
C PRO A 338 -7.48 -0.96 25.09
N LEU A 339 -6.59 -1.04 26.09
CA LEU A 339 -5.69 0.08 26.44
C LEU A 339 -4.69 0.38 25.32
N ALA A 340 -4.10 -0.65 24.71
CA ALA A 340 -3.23 -0.49 23.54
C ALA A 340 -4.00 0.08 22.34
N TYR A 341 -5.24 -0.34 22.14
CA TYR A 341 -6.11 0.22 21.10
C TYR A 341 -6.47 1.69 21.36
N ILE A 342 -6.80 2.06 22.61
CA ILE A 342 -7.04 3.45 23.01
C ILE A 342 -5.77 4.29 22.80
N SER A 343 -4.60 3.75 23.14
CA SER A 343 -3.31 4.42 22.90
C SER A 343 -3.07 4.69 21.41
N LEU A 344 -3.42 3.73 20.55
CA LEU A 344 -3.35 3.90 19.10
C LEU A 344 -4.32 4.98 18.60
N LEU A 345 -5.59 4.92 19.00
CA LEU A 345 -6.61 5.92 18.62
C LEU A 345 -6.22 7.32 19.08
N TRP A 346 -5.75 7.45 20.32
CA TRP A 346 -5.30 8.72 20.86
C TRP A 346 -4.17 9.32 20.01
N GLY A 347 -3.19 8.51 19.60
CA GLY A 347 -2.13 8.96 18.70
C GLY A 347 -2.64 9.43 17.34
N GLU A 348 -3.64 8.76 16.78
CA GLU A 348 -4.30 9.18 15.52
C GLU A 348 -5.06 10.50 15.70
N ASP A 349 -5.80 10.65 16.80
CA ASP A 349 -6.54 11.86 17.12
C ASP A 349 -5.61 13.05 17.33
N VAL A 350 -4.46 12.87 17.99
CA VAL A 350 -3.46 13.93 18.13
C VAL A 350 -2.93 14.38 16.77
N ILE A 351 -2.66 13.45 15.85
CA ILE A 351 -2.22 13.78 14.50
C ILE A 351 -3.33 14.52 13.73
N GLU A 352 -4.59 14.07 13.85
CA GLU A 352 -5.73 14.75 13.23
C GLU A 352 -5.94 16.16 13.80
N LEU A 353 -5.83 16.32 15.12
CA LEU A 353 -5.93 17.61 15.79
C LEU A 353 -4.83 18.57 15.31
N GLN A 354 -3.59 18.09 15.22
CA GLN A 354 -2.47 18.85 14.65
C GLN A 354 -2.78 19.31 13.22
N ARG A 355 -3.27 18.42 12.35
CA ARG A 355 -3.65 18.75 10.97
C ARG A 355 -4.74 19.81 10.89
N LEU A 356 -5.77 19.72 11.74
CA LEU A 356 -6.91 20.65 11.73
C LEU A 356 -6.54 22.05 12.25
N ILE A 357 -5.58 22.13 13.16
CA ILE A 357 -5.14 23.38 13.81
C ILE A 357 -4.00 24.05 13.04
N ALA A 358 -3.02 23.30 12.55
CA ALA A 358 -1.76 23.85 12.00
C ALA A 358 -1.98 24.90 10.91
N GLY A 359 -2.82 24.62 9.92
CA GLY A 359 -3.12 25.57 8.84
C GLY A 359 -3.75 26.86 9.37
N ARG A 360 -4.72 26.76 10.28
CA ARG A 360 -5.39 27.94 10.86
C ARG A 360 -4.48 28.73 11.79
N TRP A 361 -3.64 28.04 12.54
CA TRP A 361 -2.64 28.67 13.39
C TRP A 361 -1.69 29.49 12.53
N LEU A 362 -1.14 28.92 11.45
CA LEU A 362 -0.27 29.64 10.52
C LEU A 362 -0.95 30.85 9.89
N THR A 363 -2.17 30.71 9.36
CA THR A 363 -2.91 31.84 8.76
C THR A 363 -3.18 32.99 9.76
N ARG A 364 -3.16 32.71 11.07
CA ARG A 364 -3.34 33.72 12.13
C ARG A 364 -2.04 34.30 12.64
N THR A 365 -0.97 33.50 12.74
CA THR A 365 0.31 33.94 13.31
C THR A 365 1.23 34.55 12.27
N ASN A 366 1.22 34.05 11.03
CA ASN A 366 2.07 34.53 9.95
C ASN A 366 1.34 34.42 8.60
N ARG A 367 0.51 35.44 8.32
CA ARG A 367 -0.31 35.50 7.10
C ARG A 367 0.54 35.62 5.83
N GLU A 368 1.63 36.38 5.87
CA GLU A 368 2.54 36.53 4.72
C GLU A 368 3.13 35.17 4.29
N LEU A 369 3.59 34.36 5.26
CA LEU A 369 4.10 33.03 4.96
C LEU A 369 3.00 32.10 4.42
N ALA A 370 1.78 32.18 4.96
CA ALA A 370 0.65 31.41 4.44
C ALA A 370 0.33 31.78 2.98
N ASP A 371 0.29 33.07 2.66
CA ASP A 371 -0.01 33.57 1.32
C ASP A 371 1.11 33.17 0.32
N LEU A 372 2.38 33.18 0.74
CA LEU A 372 3.51 32.70 -0.07
C LEU A 372 3.40 31.20 -0.41
N LEU A 373 3.03 30.36 0.57
CA LEU A 373 2.87 28.93 0.35
C LEU A 373 1.69 28.61 -0.57
N VAL A 374 0.61 29.37 -0.46
CA VAL A 374 -0.55 29.29 -1.35
C VAL A 374 -0.15 29.71 -2.77
N ALA A 375 0.58 30.81 -2.92
CA ALA A 375 1.08 31.27 -4.21
C ALA A 375 1.97 30.23 -4.91
N GLU A 376 2.90 29.60 -4.17
CA GLU A 376 3.75 28.53 -4.71
C GLU A 376 2.93 27.30 -5.15
N ARG A 377 1.90 26.92 -4.39
CA ARG A 377 0.97 25.85 -4.81
C ARG A 377 0.25 26.21 -6.10
N HIS A 378 -0.27 27.43 -6.22
CA HIS A 378 -0.94 27.89 -7.44
C HIS A 378 0.01 27.91 -8.65
N ALA A 379 1.26 28.35 -8.46
CA ALA A 379 2.27 28.32 -9.52
C ALA A 379 2.54 26.88 -10.00
N LEU A 380 2.70 25.93 -9.06
CA LEU A 380 2.82 24.51 -9.40
C LEU A 380 1.56 23.97 -10.08
N ALA A 381 0.37 24.39 -9.64
CA ALA A 381 -0.89 23.98 -10.26
C ALA A 381 -1.00 24.44 -11.72
N GLN A 382 -0.62 25.68 -11.99
CA GLN A 382 -0.60 26.19 -13.35
C GLN A 382 0.40 25.43 -14.22
N GLU A 383 1.63 25.20 -13.75
CA GLU A 383 2.62 24.44 -14.51
C GLU A 383 2.18 23.00 -14.80
N VAL A 384 1.49 22.35 -13.86
CA VAL A 384 0.92 21.01 -14.08
C VAL A 384 -0.20 21.07 -15.11
N LEU A 385 -1.09 22.05 -15.03
CA LEU A 385 -2.17 22.25 -16.00
C LEU A 385 -1.58 22.47 -17.40
N ASP A 386 -0.59 23.35 -17.54
CA ASP A 386 0.07 23.63 -18.82
C ASP A 386 0.69 22.35 -19.42
N VAL A 387 1.28 21.49 -18.59
CA VAL A 387 1.85 20.19 -19.03
C VAL A 387 0.75 19.19 -19.42
N VAL A 388 -0.39 19.21 -18.73
CA VAL A 388 -1.52 18.30 -19.02
C VAL A 388 -2.32 18.75 -20.25
N GLU A 389 -2.44 20.05 -20.48
CA GLU A 389 -3.19 20.66 -21.60
C GLU A 389 -2.35 20.85 -22.86
N GLN A 390 -1.03 20.66 -22.80
CA GLN A 390 -0.19 20.66 -23.99
C GLN A 390 -0.70 19.62 -25.00
N PRO A 391 -0.97 20.02 -26.26
CA PRO A 391 -1.40 19.08 -27.29
C PRO A 391 -0.32 18.01 -27.48
N GLN A 392 -0.73 16.74 -27.35
CA GLN A 392 0.14 15.56 -27.50
C GLN A 392 0.66 15.40 -28.92
#